data_AF-X6MA11-F1
#
_entry.id   AF-X6MA11-F1
#
_cell.length_a   1.000
_cell.length_b   1.000
_cell.length_c   1.000
_cell.angle_alpha   90.00
_cell.angle_beta   90.00
_cell.angle_gamma   90.00
#
_symmetry.space_group_name_H-M   'P 1'
#
loop_
_entity.id
_entity.type
_entity.pdbx_description
1 polymer ?
#
loop_
_entity_poly.entity_id
_entity_poly.type
_entity_poly.pdbx_seq_one_letter_code
_entity_poly.pdbx_strand_id
1 'polypeptide(L)'
;MKVDKSQFRVENSSYLLKAHKKYESLSAAKKAFQSLLRDKRIGPNDAWISVLPKIAGQERYDALKKVEDKKLALREYQEELKLEIEKKKKEEKKMCEERFVQMLKEKMDTLNPNMSLREVYVLLNNDARFKAEELTSPFKDDLILECLKDLKHLEKKRKLEEMEEKLKRLESLLLAHGHIHSKLEAKEFKNILKDNTDWNQVCFFVQSVCFILCMSINK
;
A
#
# COMPACT_ATOMS: atom_id res chain seq x y z
N MET A 1 43.12 -14.97 -3.34
CA MET A 1 42.98 -14.31 -4.66
C MET A 1 42.19 -15.22 -5.59
N LYS A 2 41.41 -14.60 -6.47
CA LYS A 2 40.18 -15.12 -7.10
C LYS A 2 40.43 -16.35 -8.00
N VAL A 3 39.67 -17.43 -7.76
CA VAL A 3 39.52 -18.51 -8.75
C VAL A 3 38.53 -18.01 -9.80
N ASP A 4 39.04 -17.80 -11.01
CA ASP A 4 38.29 -17.30 -12.15
C ASP A 4 37.27 -18.35 -12.61
N LYS A 5 35.98 -18.04 -12.46
CA LYS A 5 34.85 -18.94 -12.77
C LYS A 5 34.47 -18.92 -14.26
N SER A 6 35.27 -18.29 -15.11
CA SER A 6 34.96 -18.10 -16.54
C SER A 6 35.29 -19.29 -17.45
N GLN A 7 35.94 -20.35 -16.95
CA GLN A 7 36.40 -21.48 -17.78
C GLN A 7 35.51 -22.74 -17.79
N PHE A 8 34.34 -22.75 -17.15
CA PHE A 8 33.46 -23.95 -17.15
C PHE A 8 32.26 -23.88 -18.10
N ARG A 9 32.31 -23.01 -19.10
CA ARG A 9 31.35 -23.01 -20.22
C ARG A 9 32.13 -23.19 -21.50
N VAL A 10 31.51 -23.90 -22.44
CA VAL A 10 31.98 -24.16 -23.80
C VAL A 10 32.81 -25.45 -23.96
N GLU A 11 32.26 -26.59 -23.54
CA GLU A 11 32.67 -27.87 -24.16
C GLU A 11 31.53 -28.86 -24.43
N ASN A 12 30.29 -28.51 -24.11
CA ASN A 12 29.15 -29.43 -24.29
C ASN A 12 28.29 -29.15 -25.53
N SER A 13 28.88 -28.54 -26.58
CA SER A 13 28.14 -28.09 -27.78
C SER A 13 27.78 -29.24 -28.74
N SER A 14 28.55 -30.32 -28.82
CA SER A 14 28.34 -31.36 -29.83
C SER A 14 27.19 -32.34 -29.50
N TYR A 15 26.76 -32.43 -28.24
CA TYR A 15 25.65 -33.30 -27.82
C TYR A 15 24.28 -32.62 -27.84
N LEU A 16 24.24 -31.32 -28.19
CA LEU A 16 23.02 -30.50 -28.30
C LEU A 16 22.36 -30.59 -29.68
N LEU A 17 22.99 -31.28 -30.64
CA LEU A 17 22.62 -31.35 -32.06
C LEU A 17 21.67 -32.49 -32.44
N LYS A 18 20.93 -33.05 -31.50
CA LYS A 18 19.83 -33.99 -31.81
C LYS A 18 18.49 -33.46 -31.29
N ALA A 19 18.17 -32.21 -31.64
CA ALA A 19 16.78 -31.81 -31.76
C ALA A 19 16.10 -32.80 -32.71
N HIS A 20 14.95 -33.34 -32.31
CA HIS A 20 14.11 -34.08 -33.24
C HIS A 20 13.89 -33.22 -34.49
N LYS A 21 13.79 -33.86 -35.65
CA LYS A 21 13.56 -33.29 -37.01
C LYS A 21 12.40 -32.26 -37.11
N LYS A 22 11.67 -32.01 -36.01
CA LYS A 22 10.47 -31.18 -35.85
C LYS A 22 10.72 -29.82 -35.17
N TYR A 23 11.81 -29.62 -34.42
CA TYR A 23 12.06 -28.35 -33.72
C TYR A 23 13.39 -27.73 -34.14
N GLU A 24 13.35 -26.45 -34.54
CA GLU A 24 14.48 -25.71 -35.11
C GLU A 24 15.62 -25.44 -34.11
N SER A 25 15.32 -25.46 -32.81
CA SER A 25 16.31 -25.24 -31.75
C SER A 25 16.00 -26.02 -30.48
N LEU A 26 17.04 -26.26 -29.67
CA LEU A 26 16.90 -26.88 -28.35
C LEU A 26 15.97 -26.07 -27.43
N SER A 27 16.00 -24.74 -27.54
CA SER A 27 15.11 -23.84 -26.80
C SER A 27 13.65 -24.07 -27.19
N ALA A 28 13.34 -24.23 -28.47
CA ALA A 28 12.00 -24.54 -28.95
C ALA A 28 11.54 -25.93 -28.48
N ALA A 29 12.42 -26.94 -28.50
CA ALA A 29 12.12 -28.28 -28.00
C ALA A 29 11.82 -28.27 -26.48
N LYS A 30 12.59 -27.51 -25.70
CA LYS A 30 12.35 -27.31 -24.27
C LYS A 30 11.02 -26.62 -23.99
N LYS A 31 10.70 -25.54 -24.73
CA LYS A 31 9.39 -24.87 -24.62
C LYS A 31 8.23 -25.78 -24.98
N ALA A 32 8.37 -26.61 -26.00
CA ALA A 32 7.34 -27.59 -26.37
C ALA A 32 7.12 -28.63 -25.25
N PHE A 33 8.20 -29.09 -24.61
CA PHE A 33 8.12 -29.97 -23.43
C PHE A 33 7.48 -29.27 -22.23
N GLN A 34 7.87 -28.04 -21.91
CA GLN A 34 7.26 -27.25 -20.82
C GLN A 34 5.78 -26.95 -21.08
N SER A 35 5.38 -26.68 -22.32
CA SER A 35 3.98 -26.53 -22.72
C SER A 35 3.19 -27.82 -22.47
N LEU A 36 3.76 -29.00 -22.76
CA LEU A 36 3.14 -30.27 -22.41
C LEU A 36 2.94 -30.42 -20.89
N LEU A 37 3.93 -30.03 -20.08
CA LEU A 37 3.82 -30.07 -18.61
C LEU A 37 2.68 -29.16 -18.12
N ARG A 38 2.52 -27.99 -18.73
CA ARG A 38 1.43 -27.05 -18.43
C ARG A 38 0.07 -27.63 -18.84
N ASP A 39 -0.04 -28.23 -20.03
CA ASP A 39 -1.28 -28.85 -20.53
C ASP A 39 -1.73 -30.02 -19.65
N LYS A 40 -0.78 -30.82 -19.15
CA LYS A 40 -1.04 -31.92 -18.22
C LYS A 40 -1.17 -31.48 -16.76
N ARG A 41 -1.14 -30.17 -16.49
CA ARG A 41 -1.28 -29.56 -15.17
C ARG A 41 -0.33 -30.17 -14.14
N ILE A 42 0.93 -30.39 -14.54
CA ILE A 42 1.95 -30.91 -13.64
C ILE A 42 2.23 -29.88 -12.53
N GLY A 43 2.17 -30.34 -11.29
CA GLY A 43 2.33 -29.53 -10.10
C GLY A 43 3.79 -29.20 -9.77
N PRO A 44 4.02 -28.16 -8.96
CA PRO A 44 5.36 -27.70 -8.56
C PRO A 44 6.14 -28.71 -7.70
N ASN A 45 5.46 -29.71 -7.13
CA ASN A 45 6.04 -30.73 -6.25
C ASN A 45 5.85 -32.15 -6.80
N ASP A 46 5.38 -32.30 -8.04
CA ASP A 46 5.15 -33.62 -8.63
C ASP A 46 6.49 -34.34 -8.88
N ALA A 47 6.58 -35.58 -8.40
CA ALA A 47 7.76 -36.42 -8.62
C ALA A 47 7.81 -36.95 -10.07
N TRP A 48 9.01 -37.03 -10.65
CA TRP A 48 9.24 -37.52 -12.02
C TRP A 48 8.52 -38.84 -12.32
N ILE A 49 8.50 -39.79 -11.37
CA ILE A 49 7.85 -41.10 -11.50
C ILE A 49 6.32 -40.96 -11.68
N SER A 50 5.69 -39.98 -11.02
CA SER A 50 4.24 -39.70 -11.15
C SER A 50 3.92 -38.91 -12.42
N VAL A 51 4.87 -38.09 -12.89
CA VAL A 51 4.71 -37.27 -14.11
C VAL A 51 4.86 -38.13 -15.37
N LEU A 52 5.82 -39.05 -15.39
CA LEU A 52 6.21 -39.89 -16.53
C LEU A 52 5.01 -40.53 -17.27
N PRO A 53 4.11 -41.27 -16.59
CA PRO A 53 2.97 -41.91 -17.25
C PRO A 53 2.01 -40.91 -17.93
N LYS A 54 1.93 -39.68 -17.41
CA LYS A 54 1.05 -38.62 -17.93
C LYS A 54 1.58 -38.00 -19.22
N ILE A 55 2.90 -38.04 -19.43
CA ILE A 55 3.60 -37.37 -20.53
C ILE A 55 4.17 -38.32 -21.57
N ALA A 56 4.47 -39.57 -21.24
CA ALA A 56 5.21 -40.51 -22.11
C ALA A 56 4.52 -40.80 -23.46
N GLY A 57 3.19 -40.74 -23.53
CA GLY A 57 2.43 -41.00 -24.76
C GLY A 57 2.23 -39.76 -25.66
N GLN A 58 2.94 -38.67 -25.43
CA GLN A 58 2.71 -37.39 -26.11
C GLN A 58 3.84 -37.08 -27.07
N GLU A 59 3.54 -36.62 -28.29
CA GLU A 59 4.56 -36.30 -29.29
C GLU A 59 5.58 -35.24 -28.80
N ARG A 60 5.12 -34.32 -27.94
CA ARG A 60 5.96 -33.28 -27.33
C ARG A 60 6.92 -33.82 -26.26
N TYR A 61 6.71 -35.04 -25.77
CA TYR A 61 7.63 -35.71 -24.85
C TYR A 61 8.94 -36.13 -25.53
N ASP A 62 8.85 -36.52 -26.81
CA ASP A 62 10.01 -36.94 -27.62
C ASP A 62 10.80 -35.76 -28.19
N ALA A 63 10.35 -34.52 -27.93
CA ALA A 63 11.09 -33.31 -28.29
C ALA A 63 12.50 -33.28 -27.66
N LEU A 64 12.63 -33.80 -26.44
CA LEU A 64 13.90 -34.02 -25.76
C LEU A 64 14.23 -35.52 -25.83
N LYS A 65 15.47 -35.88 -26.18
CA LYS A 65 15.86 -37.31 -26.26
C LYS A 65 16.33 -37.87 -24.93
N LYS A 66 17.17 -37.14 -24.20
CA LYS A 66 17.77 -37.64 -22.96
C LYS A 66 16.80 -37.46 -21.80
N VAL A 67 16.68 -38.50 -20.98
CA VAL A 67 15.88 -38.46 -19.75
C VAL A 67 16.38 -37.37 -18.79
N GLU A 68 17.70 -37.16 -18.74
CA GLU A 68 18.28 -36.12 -17.87
C GLU A 68 17.91 -34.70 -18.32
N ASP A 69 17.87 -34.44 -19.63
CA ASP A 69 17.40 -33.15 -20.17
C ASP A 69 15.91 -32.93 -19.86
N LYS A 70 15.10 -33.99 -19.89
CA LYS A 70 13.66 -33.93 -19.52
C LYS A 70 13.47 -33.65 -18.03
N LYS A 71 14.23 -34.31 -17.16
CA LYS A 71 14.21 -34.05 -15.71
C LYS A 71 14.66 -32.63 -15.39
N LEU A 72 15.69 -32.13 -16.09
CA LEU A 72 16.13 -30.75 -15.96
C LEU A 72 15.02 -29.78 -16.36
N ALA A 73 14.41 -29.97 -17.54
CA ALA A 73 13.31 -29.15 -18.02
C ALA A 73 12.08 -29.19 -17.10
N LEU A 74 11.79 -30.34 -16.47
CA LEU A 74 10.74 -30.45 -15.45
C LEU A 74 11.07 -29.60 -14.22
N ARG A 75 12.30 -29.68 -13.69
CA ARG A 75 12.71 -28.88 -12.52
C ARG A 75 12.59 -27.39 -12.79
N GLU A 76 13.08 -26.92 -13.94
CA GLU A 76 13.00 -25.51 -14.32
C GLU A 76 11.54 -25.06 -14.49
N TYR A 77 10.68 -25.90 -15.09
CA TYR A 77 9.25 -25.63 -15.15
C TYR A 77 8.61 -25.53 -13.76
N GLN A 78 8.98 -26.43 -12.84
CA GLN A 78 8.46 -26.41 -11.46
C GLN A 78 8.93 -25.18 -10.68
N GLU A 79 10.18 -24.76 -10.86
CA GLU A 79 10.72 -23.52 -10.29
C GLU A 79 10.00 -22.28 -10.84
N GLU A 80 9.84 -22.19 -12.16
CA GLU A 80 9.08 -21.12 -12.81
C GLU A 80 7.63 -21.08 -12.35
N LEU A 81 6.98 -22.25 -12.22
CA LEU A 81 5.61 -22.36 -11.72
C LEU A 81 5.50 -21.93 -10.25
N LYS A 82 6.48 -22.26 -9.39
CA LYS A 82 6.51 -21.80 -7.99
C LYS A 82 6.60 -20.29 -7.92
N LEU A 83 7.49 -19.68 -8.72
CA LEU A 83 7.63 -18.23 -8.80
C LEU A 83 6.36 -17.56 -9.31
N GLU A 84 5.71 -18.12 -10.33
CA GLU A 84 4.45 -17.60 -10.86
C GLU A 84 3.31 -17.67 -9.84
N ILE A 85 3.19 -18.78 -9.10
CA ILE A 85 2.20 -18.94 -8.03
C ILE A 85 2.46 -17.93 -6.90
N GLU A 86 3.71 -17.77 -6.48
CA GLU A 86 4.08 -16.80 -5.45
C GLU A 86 3.80 -15.36 -5.91
N LYS A 87 4.11 -15.04 -7.16
CA LYS A 87 3.83 -13.73 -7.75
C LYS A 87 2.33 -13.45 -7.79
N LYS A 88 1.52 -14.38 -8.27
CA LYS A 88 0.05 -14.24 -8.26
C LYS A 88 -0.51 -14.05 -6.86
N LYS A 89 -0.03 -14.84 -5.89
CA LYS A 89 -0.42 -14.69 -4.48
C LYS A 89 -0.06 -13.31 -3.93
N LYS A 90 1.12 -12.77 -4.28
CA LYS A 90 1.52 -11.40 -3.90
C LYS A 90 0.65 -10.34 -4.57
N GLU A 91 0.34 -10.50 -5.85
CA GLU A 91 -0.55 -9.60 -6.60
C GLU A 91 -1.97 -9.61 -6.03
N GLU A 92 -2.54 -10.78 -5.78
CA GLU A 92 -3.86 -10.94 -5.14
C GLU A 92 -3.89 -10.28 -3.76
N LYS A 93 -2.86 -10.51 -2.94
CA LYS A 93 -2.72 -9.86 -1.64
C LYS A 93 -2.71 -8.34 -1.80
N LYS A 94 -1.86 -7.80 -2.68
CA LYS A 94 -1.76 -6.35 -2.93
C LYS A 94 -3.10 -5.76 -3.39
N MET A 95 -3.80 -6.43 -4.29
CA MET A 95 -5.14 -6.01 -4.74
C MET A 95 -6.15 -6.00 -3.60
N CYS A 96 -6.09 -6.95 -2.67
CA CYS A 96 -6.94 -6.96 -1.48
C CYS A 96 -6.59 -5.80 -0.53
N GLU A 97 -5.29 -5.53 -0.31
CA GLU A 97 -4.81 -4.40 0.49
C GLU A 97 -5.33 -3.06 -0.09
N GLU A 98 -5.19 -2.85 -1.39
CA GLU A 98 -5.67 -1.64 -2.08
C GLU A 98 -7.18 -1.47 -1.95
N ARG A 99 -7.95 -2.56 -2.13
CA ARG A 99 -9.41 -2.54 -1.97
C ARG A 99 -9.84 -2.23 -0.54
N PHE A 100 -9.09 -2.73 0.45
CA PHE A 100 -9.35 -2.45 1.86
C PHE A 100 -9.08 -0.99 2.20
N VAL A 101 -7.94 -0.43 1.74
CA VAL A 101 -7.64 0.99 1.91
C VAL A 101 -8.68 1.87 1.22
N GLN A 102 -9.12 1.49 0.02
CA GLN A 102 -10.17 2.20 -0.69
C GLN A 102 -11.50 2.18 0.08
N MET A 103 -11.88 1.04 0.65
CA MET A 103 -13.04 0.93 1.54
C MET A 103 -12.92 1.85 2.77
N LEU A 104 -11.74 1.89 3.41
CA LEU A 104 -11.51 2.79 4.55
C LEU A 104 -11.69 4.26 4.17
N LYS A 105 -11.17 4.67 2.99
CA LYS A 105 -11.35 6.03 2.47
C LYS A 105 -12.82 6.37 2.21
N GLU A 106 -13.58 5.44 1.62
CA GLU A 106 -15.02 5.61 1.38
C GLU A 106 -15.83 5.73 2.68
N LYS A 107 -15.38 5.07 3.75
CA LYS A 107 -16.02 5.10 5.06
C LYS A 107 -15.45 6.17 6.00
N MET A 108 -14.45 6.93 5.56
CA MET A 108 -13.74 7.90 6.38
C MET A 108 -14.68 8.93 7.02
N ASP A 109 -15.72 9.36 6.31
CA ASP A 109 -16.73 10.31 6.81
C ASP A 109 -17.60 9.74 7.94
N THR A 110 -17.76 8.41 7.98
CA THR A 110 -18.56 7.71 9.00
C THR A 110 -17.74 7.27 10.22
N LEU A 111 -16.41 7.29 10.09
CA LEU A 111 -15.50 6.89 11.15
C LEU A 111 -15.22 8.08 12.07
N ASN A 112 -15.26 7.85 13.38
CA ASN A 112 -14.85 8.84 14.37
C ASN A 112 -13.38 8.58 14.76
N PRO A 113 -12.50 9.61 14.79
CA PRO A 113 -11.09 9.47 15.17
C PRO A 113 -10.82 8.80 16.53
N ASN A 114 -11.81 8.80 17.44
CA ASN A 114 -11.69 8.23 18.78
C ASN A 114 -12.36 6.85 18.93
N MET A 115 -12.87 6.26 17.84
CA MET A 115 -13.43 4.91 17.88
C MET A 115 -12.37 3.88 18.27
N SER A 116 -12.80 2.89 19.04
CA SER A 116 -12.03 1.68 19.30
C SER A 116 -12.03 0.77 18.07
N LEU A 117 -10.99 -0.08 17.93
CA LEU A 117 -10.93 -1.07 16.86
C LEU A 117 -12.20 -1.93 16.80
N ARG A 118 -12.73 -2.35 17.95
CA ARG A 118 -13.93 -3.17 18.02
C ARG A 118 -15.15 -2.48 17.38
N GLU A 119 -15.33 -1.19 17.60
CA GLU A 119 -16.42 -0.41 17.01
C GLU A 119 -16.25 -0.30 15.49
N VAL A 120 -15.03 -0.06 15.02
CA VAL A 120 -14.72 -0.03 13.58
C VAL A 120 -15.01 -1.38 12.92
N TYR A 121 -14.64 -2.49 13.58
CA TYR A 121 -14.94 -3.84 13.10
C TYR A 121 -16.45 -4.06 12.92
N VAL A 122 -17.28 -3.62 13.86
CA VAL A 122 -18.74 -3.75 13.76
C VAL A 122 -19.28 -2.97 12.56
N LEU A 123 -18.77 -1.75 12.32
CA LEU A 123 -19.17 -0.92 11.19
C LEU A 123 -18.76 -1.51 9.83
N LEU A 124 -17.56 -2.10 9.76
CA LEU A 124 -17.00 -2.66 8.52
C LEU A 124 -17.45 -4.09 8.24
N ASN A 125 -18.03 -4.80 9.22
CA ASN A 125 -18.41 -6.22 9.10
C ASN A 125 -19.45 -6.50 7.99
N ASN A 126 -20.18 -5.49 7.51
CA ASN A 126 -21.12 -5.66 6.41
C ASN A 126 -20.44 -5.62 5.03
N ASP A 127 -19.20 -5.15 4.93
CA ASP A 127 -18.48 -5.04 3.66
C ASP A 127 -17.77 -6.35 3.31
N ALA A 128 -18.00 -6.85 2.09
CA ALA A 128 -17.35 -8.07 1.60
C ALA A 128 -15.82 -7.92 1.50
N ARG A 129 -15.31 -6.69 1.26
CA ARG A 129 -13.88 -6.39 1.19
C ARG A 129 -13.19 -6.53 2.55
N PHE A 130 -13.92 -6.30 3.64
CA PHE A 130 -13.45 -6.51 5.01
C PHE A 130 -13.28 -8.00 5.34
N LYS A 131 -14.12 -8.85 4.77
CA LYS A 131 -14.12 -10.31 4.97
C LYS A 131 -13.11 -11.08 4.12
N ALA A 132 -12.29 -10.39 3.32
CA ALA A 132 -11.25 -11.04 2.53
C ALA A 132 -10.27 -11.80 3.46
N GLU A 133 -10.04 -13.08 3.16
CA GLU A 133 -9.23 -14.03 3.93
C GLU A 133 -7.73 -13.78 3.69
N GLU A 134 -7.39 -13.16 2.56
CA GLU A 134 -6.03 -12.82 2.14
C GLU A 134 -5.37 -11.78 3.05
N LEU A 135 -6.18 -11.06 3.83
CA LEU A 135 -5.74 -10.05 4.79
C LEU A 135 -5.82 -10.60 6.21
N THR A 136 -4.67 -10.67 6.88
CA THR A 136 -4.61 -11.13 8.27
C THR A 136 -5.20 -10.09 9.23
N SER A 137 -5.75 -10.54 10.36
CA SER A 137 -6.31 -9.62 11.38
C SER A 137 -5.31 -8.54 11.83
N PRO A 138 -4.03 -8.87 12.13
CA PRO A 138 -3.07 -7.83 12.54
C PRO A 138 -2.83 -6.77 11.47
N PHE A 139 -2.81 -7.17 10.20
CA PHE A 139 -2.64 -6.22 9.10
C PHE A 139 -3.87 -5.31 8.93
N LYS A 140 -5.08 -5.85 9.10
CA LYS A 140 -6.32 -5.05 9.12
C LYS A 140 -6.30 -4.04 10.27
N ASP A 141 -5.87 -4.47 11.45
CA ASP A 141 -5.76 -3.62 12.64
C ASP A 141 -4.79 -2.45 12.40
N ASP A 142 -3.59 -2.74 11.88
CA ASP A 142 -2.57 -1.72 11.59
C ASP A 142 -3.10 -0.65 10.62
N LEU A 143 -3.75 -1.06 9.53
CA LEU A 143 -4.33 -0.14 8.55
C LEU A 143 -5.48 0.70 9.14
N ILE A 144 -6.33 0.09 9.97
CA ILE A 144 -7.41 0.83 10.65
C ILE A 144 -6.81 1.85 11.62
N LEU A 145 -5.82 1.47 12.42
CA LEU A 145 -5.15 2.36 13.37
C LEU A 145 -4.46 3.52 12.67
N GLU A 146 -3.81 3.26 11.53
CA GLU A 146 -3.23 4.32 10.69
C GLU A 146 -4.31 5.27 10.17
N CYS A 147 -5.41 4.74 9.64
CA CYS A 147 -6.54 5.55 9.18
C CYS A 147 -7.15 6.43 10.30
N LEU A 148 -7.32 5.89 11.51
CA LEU A 148 -7.82 6.65 12.66
C LEU A 148 -6.83 7.75 13.11
N LYS A 149 -5.52 7.49 13.03
CA LYS A 149 -4.50 8.51 13.29
C LYS A 149 -4.57 9.63 12.26
N ASP A 150 -4.67 9.30 10.98
CA ASP A 150 -4.77 10.29 9.90
C ASP A 150 -6.02 11.16 10.06
N LEU A 151 -7.16 10.56 10.40
CA LEU A 151 -8.39 11.26 10.75
C LEU A 151 -8.18 12.27 11.88
N LYS A 152 -7.50 11.87 12.95
CA LYS A 152 -7.19 12.73 14.10
C LYS A 152 -6.25 13.88 13.73
N HIS A 153 -5.24 13.60 12.90
CA HIS A 153 -4.32 14.62 12.40
C HIS A 153 -5.03 15.62 11.50
N LEU A 154 -5.90 15.16 10.61
CA LEU A 154 -6.69 16.01 9.72
C LEU A 154 -7.63 16.92 10.53
N GLU A 155 -8.30 16.38 11.56
CA GLU A 155 -9.16 17.18 12.44
C GLU A 155 -8.36 18.25 13.20
N LYS A 156 -7.18 17.89 13.72
CA LYS A 156 -6.28 18.83 14.40
C LYS A 156 -5.80 19.94 13.45
N LYS A 157 -5.42 19.57 12.22
CA LYS A 157 -4.98 20.51 11.18
C LYS A 157 -6.09 21.48 10.82
N ARG A 158 -7.30 20.97 10.59
CA ARG A 158 -8.49 21.80 10.36
C ARG A 158 -8.75 22.79 11.50
N LYS A 159 -8.71 22.33 12.75
CA LYS A 159 -8.88 23.21 13.91
C LYS A 159 -7.80 24.29 13.96
N LEU A 160 -6.56 23.98 13.60
CA LEU A 160 -5.48 24.95 13.54
C LEU A 160 -5.70 25.97 12.41
N GLU A 161 -6.06 25.53 11.21
CA GLU A 161 -6.37 26.40 10.08
C GLU A 161 -7.56 27.33 10.39
N GLU A 162 -8.63 26.79 10.98
CA GLU A 162 -9.78 27.58 11.44
C GLU A 162 -9.37 28.62 12.50
N MET A 163 -8.46 28.28 13.40
CA MET A 163 -7.91 29.24 14.38
C MET A 163 -7.05 30.31 13.71
N GLU A 164 -6.17 29.93 12.78
CA GLU A 164 -5.33 30.88 12.03
C GLU A 164 -6.17 31.85 11.20
N GLU A 165 -7.23 31.39 10.54
CA GLU A 165 -8.15 32.25 9.81
C GLU A 165 -8.87 33.24 10.73
N LYS A 166 -9.35 32.78 11.90
CA LYS A 166 -9.97 33.65 12.90
C LYS A 166 -9.01 34.72 13.39
N LEU A 167 -7.74 34.36 13.63
CA LEU A 167 -6.70 35.31 14.03
C LEU A 167 -6.40 36.33 12.93
N LYS A 168 -6.30 35.92 11.66
CA LYS A 168 -6.11 36.84 10.52
C LYS A 168 -7.28 37.81 10.34
N ARG A 169 -8.51 37.33 10.51
CA ARG A 169 -9.72 38.18 10.48
C ARG A 169 -9.70 39.19 11.60
N LEU A 170 -9.35 38.75 12.81
CA LEU A 170 -9.20 39.64 13.97
C LEU A 170 -8.13 40.71 13.72
N GLU A 171 -6.95 40.32 13.25
CA GLU A 171 -5.85 41.24 12.91
C GLU A 171 -6.30 42.29 11.88
N SER A 172 -6.99 41.86 10.82
CA SER A 172 -7.52 42.76 9.79
C SER A 172 -8.53 43.76 10.35
N LEU A 173 -9.42 43.32 11.24
CA LEU A 173 -10.39 44.20 11.90
C LEU A 173 -9.70 45.22 12.79
N LEU A 174 -8.71 44.78 13.57
CA LEU A 174 -7.93 45.65 14.45
C LEU A 174 -7.15 46.73 13.66
N LEU A 175 -6.61 46.37 12.49
CA LEU A 175 -5.97 47.32 11.57
C LEU A 175 -6.99 48.27 10.91
N ALA A 176 -8.11 47.76 10.42
CA ALA A 176 -9.14 48.54 9.72
C ALA A 176 -9.82 49.57 10.63
N HIS A 177 -10.01 49.25 11.91
CA HIS A 177 -10.56 50.17 12.89
C HIS A 177 -9.60 51.31 13.24
N GLY A 178 -8.32 51.26 12.84
CA GLY A 178 -7.35 52.34 13.08
C GLY A 178 -7.12 52.69 14.56
N HIS A 179 -7.65 51.86 15.48
CA HIS A 179 -7.77 52.19 16.89
C HIS A 179 -6.68 51.57 17.77
N ILE A 180 -5.87 50.62 17.28
CA ILE A 180 -4.69 50.18 18.04
C ILE A 180 -3.59 51.23 17.93
N HIS A 181 -3.71 52.27 18.74
CA HIS A 181 -2.65 53.22 19.03
C HIS A 181 -2.44 53.27 20.55
N SER A 182 -1.29 53.76 20.99
CA SER A 182 -0.84 53.84 22.40
C SER A 182 -1.69 54.71 23.35
N LYS A 183 -2.92 55.04 22.95
CA LYS A 183 -3.90 55.78 23.75
C LYS A 183 -5.26 55.07 23.86
N LEU A 184 -5.42 53.88 23.27
CA LEU A 184 -6.70 53.17 23.27
C LEU A 184 -6.96 52.56 24.65
N GLU A 185 -7.99 53.02 25.35
CA GLU A 185 -8.29 52.47 26.67
C GLU A 185 -8.77 51.01 26.61
N ALA A 186 -8.41 50.21 27.62
CA ALA A 186 -8.80 48.82 27.73
C ALA A 186 -10.33 48.60 27.66
N LYS A 187 -11.12 49.58 28.14
CA LYS A 187 -12.59 49.54 28.07
C LYS A 187 -13.10 49.73 26.64
N GLU A 188 -12.49 50.62 25.87
CA GLU A 188 -12.84 50.87 24.47
C GLU A 188 -12.45 49.69 23.59
N PHE A 189 -11.23 49.15 23.80
CA PHE A 189 -10.78 47.91 23.14
C PHE A 189 -11.74 46.73 23.41
N LYS A 190 -12.14 46.56 24.67
CA LYS A 190 -13.10 45.52 25.06
C LYS A 190 -14.46 45.75 24.43
N ASN A 191 -14.94 46.99 24.32
CA ASN A 191 -16.21 47.31 23.68
C ASN A 191 -16.19 47.04 22.16
N ILE A 192 -15.09 47.36 21.47
CA ILE A 192 -14.91 47.11 20.03
C ILE A 192 -14.95 45.59 19.73
N LEU A 193 -14.35 44.78 20.60
CA LEU A 193 -14.26 43.34 20.42
C LEU A 193 -15.42 42.55 21.04
N LYS A 194 -16.22 43.17 21.92
CA LYS A 194 -17.33 42.51 22.64
C LYS A 194 -18.38 41.93 21.69
N ASP A 195 -18.66 42.65 20.61
CA ASP A 195 -19.67 42.27 19.61
C ASP A 195 -19.08 41.44 18.47
N ASN A 196 -17.77 41.16 18.51
CA ASN A 196 -17.09 40.38 17.48
C ASN A 196 -17.21 38.87 17.78
N THR A 197 -17.96 38.18 16.93
CA THR A 197 -18.21 36.75 17.00
C THR A 197 -16.92 35.91 16.97
N ASP A 198 -15.91 36.33 16.20
CA ASP A 198 -14.63 35.62 16.10
C ASP A 198 -13.80 35.82 17.37
N TRP A 199 -13.80 37.03 17.95
CA TRP A 199 -13.14 37.30 19.24
C TRP A 199 -13.72 36.46 20.37
N ASN A 200 -15.04 36.32 20.42
CA ASN A 200 -15.72 35.52 21.44
C ASN A 200 -15.46 34.01 21.32
N GLN A 201 -14.98 33.54 20.17
CA GLN A 201 -14.60 32.14 19.93
C GLN A 201 -13.10 31.86 20.15
N VAL A 202 -12.28 32.90 20.28
CA VAL A 202 -10.85 32.76 20.63
C VAL A 202 -10.74 32.39 22.11
N CYS A 203 -9.83 31.48 22.46
CA CYS A 203 -9.72 30.99 23.83
C CYS A 203 -9.31 32.11 24.81
N PHE A 204 -9.76 31.98 26.06
CA PHE A 204 -9.56 32.98 27.12
C PHE A 204 -8.08 33.36 27.34
N PHE A 205 -7.16 32.41 27.10
CA PHE A 205 -5.72 32.65 27.19
C PHE A 205 -5.24 33.67 26.13
N VAL A 206 -5.65 33.49 24.87
CA VAL A 206 -5.28 34.41 23.78
C VAL A 206 -5.98 35.76 23.96
N GLN A 207 -7.24 35.78 24.40
CA GLN A 207 -7.94 37.01 24.76
C GLN A 207 -7.20 37.79 25.87
N SER A 208 -6.71 37.08 26.89
CA SER A 208 -5.95 37.67 28.00
C SER A 208 -4.59 38.20 27.55
N VAL A 209 -3.87 37.47 26.69
CA VAL A 209 -2.57 37.92 26.14
C VAL A 209 -2.74 39.16 25.28
N CYS A 210 -3.74 39.20 24.40
CA CYS A 210 -4.06 40.39 23.59
C CYS A 210 -4.43 41.60 24.45
N PHE A 211 -5.18 41.40 25.54
CA PHE A 211 -5.51 42.48 26.48
C PHE A 211 -4.27 43.01 27.21
N ILE A 212 -3.37 42.12 27.65
CA ILE A 212 -2.10 42.49 28.30
C ILE A 212 -1.17 43.23 27.33
N LEU A 213 -1.08 42.79 26.07
CA LEU A 213 -0.29 43.46 25.04
C LEU A 213 -0.85 44.87 24.75
N CYS A 214 -2.17 45.01 24.61
CA CYS A 214 -2.80 46.33 24.43
C CYS A 214 -2.52 47.27 25.61
N MET A 215 -2.56 46.75 26.84
CA MET A 215 -2.25 47.51 28.06
C MET A 215 -0.77 47.86 28.20
N SER A 216 0.13 47.07 27.63
CA SER A 216 1.58 47.31 27.68
C SER A 216 2.03 48.35 26.64
N ILE A 217 1.29 48.49 25.53
CA ILE A 217 1.50 49.54 24.52
C ILE A 217 1.04 50.93 25.02
N ASN A 218 0.22 50.99 26.07
CA ASN A 218 -0.32 52.22 26.68
C ASN A 218 0.47 52.74 27.90
N LYS A 219 1.59 52.12 28.27
CA LYS A 219 2.51 52.62 29.31
C LYS A 219 3.70 53.32 28.68
#